data_AF-A0ABD4RWR7-F1
#
_entry.id   AF-A0ABD4RWR7-F1
#
_cell.length_a   1.000
_cell.length_b   1.000
_cell.length_c   1.000
_cell.angle_alpha   90.00
_cell.angle_beta   90.00
_cell.angle_gamma   90.00
#
_symmetry.space_group_name_H-M   'P 1'
#
loop_
_entity.id
_entity.type
_entity.pdbx_description
1 polymer ?
#
loop_
_entity_poly.entity_id
_entity_poly.type
_entity_poly.pdbx_seq_one_letter_code
_entity_poly.pdbx_strand_id
1 'polypeptide(L)'
;MLNKKNISLIILVIVLSLFTAIFVFNNRNTNDKLKEVTKNNEEIVPKNLEDLSIEQLIEIRDKAIDKNLEGLREFGEDSVKQRKDSILNFEFGLVAFVNKNYSNLTEKEKLIRQINIVNYENSINDIMDPSGSFFELANQSYEVNEFILKNGKNYKEWSYEGLDFLIDHLEELCKFVDFDVKDVIDIIDPTIKTDLSEEQKKSLNDKLKKMSSSNTLSEEIKKEIKNWENNLNSLNMNKNNSN
;
A
#
# COMPACT_ATOMS: atom_id res chain seq x y z
N MET A 1 34.65 -12.51 -9.29
CA MET A 1 33.40 -13.27 -9.44
C MET A 1 32.87 -13.61 -8.05
N LEU A 2 31.92 -12.82 -7.55
CA LEU A 2 31.21 -13.15 -6.31
C LEU A 2 30.25 -14.29 -6.60
N ASN A 3 30.38 -15.38 -5.82
CA ASN A 3 29.63 -16.61 -6.03
C ASN A 3 28.14 -16.33 -5.78
N LYS A 4 27.25 -16.75 -6.69
CA LYS A 4 25.79 -16.45 -6.64
C LYS A 4 25.11 -16.79 -5.30
N LYS A 5 25.66 -17.74 -4.53
CA LYS A 5 25.18 -18.08 -3.18
C LYS A 5 25.39 -16.98 -2.13
N ASN A 6 26.44 -16.15 -2.25
CA ASN A 6 26.75 -15.12 -1.25
C ASN A 6 25.93 -13.85 -1.44
N ILE A 7 25.50 -13.56 -2.67
CA ILE A 7 24.62 -12.42 -2.98
C ILE A 7 23.23 -12.63 -2.37
N SER A 8 22.72 -13.87 -2.41
CA SER A 8 21.44 -14.23 -1.80
C SER A 8 21.41 -14.06 -0.28
N LEU A 9 22.53 -14.32 0.41
CA LEU A 9 22.62 -14.17 1.86
C LEU A 9 22.70 -12.69 2.27
N ILE A 10 23.41 -11.86 1.48
CA ILE A 10 23.54 -10.43 1.73
C ILE A 10 22.20 -9.70 1.51
N ILE A 11 21.45 -10.07 0.47
CA ILE A 11 20.11 -9.51 0.21
C ILE A 11 19.14 -9.91 1.34
N LEU A 12 19.20 -11.14 1.84
CA LEU A 12 18.34 -11.62 2.94
C LEU A 12 18.63 -10.87 4.26
N VAL A 13 19.88 -10.56 4.55
CA VAL A 13 20.28 -9.83 5.77
C VAL A 13 19.81 -8.36 5.73
N ILE A 14 19.83 -7.72 4.57
CA ILE A 14 19.34 -6.34 4.41
C ILE A 14 17.82 -6.27 4.63
N VAL A 15 17.06 -7.23 4.08
CA VAL A 15 15.61 -7.31 4.29
C VAL A 15 15.26 -7.58 5.76
N LEU A 16 15.99 -8.47 6.45
CA LEU A 16 15.77 -8.74 7.88
C LEU A 16 16.12 -7.55 8.80
N SER A 17 17.14 -6.75 8.47
CA SER A 17 17.47 -5.55 9.26
C SER A 17 16.44 -4.42 9.13
N LEU A 18 15.70 -4.37 8.03
CA LEU A 18 14.60 -3.40 7.85
C LEU A 18 13.35 -3.79 8.66
N PHE A 19 13.14 -5.08 8.93
CA PHE A 19 12.00 -5.54 9.74
C PHE A 19 12.18 -5.35 11.26
N THR A 20 13.40 -5.25 11.77
CA THR A 20 13.62 -5.08 13.22
C THR A 20 13.32 -3.67 13.75
N ALA A 21 13.11 -2.68 12.87
CA ALA A 21 12.74 -1.32 13.27
C ALA A 21 11.21 -1.07 13.33
N ILE A 22 10.37 -1.98 12.82
CA ILE A 22 8.90 -1.80 12.80
C ILE A 22 8.24 -2.34 14.09
N PHE A 23 9.00 -2.95 15.00
CA PHE A 23 8.44 -3.63 16.17
C PHE A 23 8.58 -2.86 17.50
N VAL A 24 8.13 -1.59 17.56
CA VAL A 24 7.86 -0.90 18.84
C VAL A 24 6.60 -0.03 18.79
N PHE A 25 5.47 -0.50 18.27
CA PHE A 25 4.18 0.17 18.58
C PHE A 25 2.97 -0.76 18.71
N ASN A 26 3.19 -2.05 18.98
CA ASN A 26 2.08 -2.97 19.25
C ASN A 26 2.05 -3.45 20.71
N ASN A 27 1.84 -2.52 21.66
CA ASN A 27 1.08 -2.81 22.88
C ASN A 27 0.80 -1.53 23.70
N ARG A 28 -0.42 -0.97 23.60
CA ARG A 28 -1.13 -0.25 24.69
C ARG A 28 -2.53 0.19 24.21
N ASN A 29 -3.55 -0.50 24.73
CA ASN A 29 -4.99 -0.20 24.72
C ASN A 29 -5.66 0.11 23.37
N THR A 30 -6.14 -0.95 22.71
CA THR A 30 -6.79 -0.94 21.39
C THR A 30 -8.29 -0.57 21.40
N ASN A 31 -8.96 -0.49 22.55
CA ASN A 31 -10.42 -0.25 22.58
C ASN A 31 -10.84 1.23 22.61
N ASP A 32 -10.05 2.12 23.22
CA ASP A 32 -10.39 3.56 23.26
C ASP A 32 -9.90 4.31 22.02
N LYS A 33 -8.77 3.89 21.42
CA LYS A 33 -8.25 4.47 20.18
C LYS A 33 -9.14 4.22 18.97
N LEU A 34 -9.85 3.10 18.88
CA LEU A 34 -10.69 2.81 17.70
C LEU A 34 -11.80 3.87 17.50
N LYS A 35 -12.40 4.33 18.61
CA LYS A 35 -13.41 5.40 18.62
C LYS A 35 -12.83 6.79 18.36
N GLU A 36 -11.58 7.03 18.75
CA GLU A 36 -10.87 8.29 18.51
C GLU A 36 -10.36 8.39 17.06
N VAL A 37 -9.88 7.28 16.49
CA VAL A 37 -9.44 7.16 15.08
C VAL A 37 -10.59 7.35 14.11
N THR A 38 -11.80 6.86 14.43
CA THR A 38 -12.97 7.07 13.56
C THR A 38 -13.40 8.55 13.54
N LYS A 39 -13.13 9.30 14.62
CA LYS A 39 -13.46 10.73 14.74
C LYS A 39 -12.44 11.63 14.03
N ASN A 40 -11.17 11.22 13.98
CA ASN A 40 -10.08 12.00 13.37
C ASN A 40 -9.96 11.82 11.84
N ASN A 41 -10.69 10.86 11.27
CA ASN A 41 -10.75 10.65 9.81
C ASN A 41 -11.81 11.53 9.12
N GLU A 42 -12.75 12.12 9.87
CA GLU A 42 -13.73 13.07 9.33
C GLU A 42 -13.18 14.50 9.22
N GLU A 43 -12.11 14.83 9.94
CA GLU A 43 -11.44 16.13 9.85
C GLU A 43 -10.14 16.02 9.02
N ILE A 44 -9.99 16.92 8.04
CA ILE A 44 -8.77 17.23 7.24
C ILE A 44 -8.74 16.71 5.78
N VAL A 45 -9.86 16.37 5.14
CA VAL A 45 -9.93 16.47 3.67
C VAL A 45 -11.04 17.43 3.28
N PRO A 46 -10.73 18.69 2.91
CA PRO A 46 -11.75 19.60 2.42
C PRO A 46 -12.43 18.98 1.20
N LYS A 47 -13.77 18.96 1.23
CA LYS A 47 -14.67 18.24 0.30
C LYS A 47 -14.58 18.68 -1.18
N ASN A 48 -13.60 19.48 -1.58
CA ASN A 48 -13.30 19.75 -2.98
C ASN A 48 -11.86 20.30 -3.16
N LEU A 49 -10.85 19.44 -3.13
CA LEU A 49 -9.44 19.84 -3.37
C LEU A 49 -9.27 20.52 -4.75
N GLU A 50 -10.13 20.17 -5.71
CA GLU A 50 -10.16 20.72 -7.06
C GLU A 50 -10.50 22.22 -7.12
N ASP A 51 -11.11 22.80 -6.09
CA ASP A 51 -11.45 24.23 -6.05
C ASP A 51 -10.36 25.11 -5.44
N LEU A 52 -9.37 24.48 -4.78
CA LEU A 52 -8.35 25.20 -4.00
C LEU A 52 -7.23 25.76 -4.89
N SER A 53 -6.56 26.83 -4.41
CA SER A 53 -5.34 27.32 -5.06
C SER A 53 -4.16 26.36 -4.84
N ILE A 54 -3.10 26.53 -5.63
CA ILE A 54 -1.86 25.74 -5.49
C ILE A 54 -1.26 25.95 -4.09
N GLU A 55 -1.23 27.18 -3.59
CA GLU A 55 -0.72 27.51 -2.26
C GLU A 55 -1.52 26.81 -1.16
N GLN A 56 -2.86 26.81 -1.26
CA GLN A 56 -3.72 26.11 -0.31
C GLN A 56 -3.48 24.59 -0.32
N LEU A 57 -3.26 24.00 -1.49
CA LEU A 57 -2.93 22.58 -1.62
C LEU A 57 -1.56 22.25 -1.03
N ILE A 58 -0.55 23.10 -1.23
CA ILE A 58 0.77 22.95 -0.60
C ILE A 58 0.65 22.98 0.92
N GLU A 59 -0.11 23.92 1.48
CA GLU A 59 -0.33 23.98 2.93
C GLU A 59 -1.03 22.72 3.47
N ILE A 60 -2.01 22.19 2.75
CA ILE A 60 -2.71 20.96 3.13
C ILE A 60 -1.75 19.77 3.09
N ARG A 61 -0.98 19.62 2.01
CA ARG A 61 0.03 18.56 1.88
C ARG A 61 1.03 18.61 3.02
N ASP A 62 1.59 19.78 3.28
CA ASP A 62 2.66 19.92 4.27
C ASP A 62 2.13 19.64 5.69
N LYS A 63 0.89 20.05 6.01
CA LYS A 63 0.21 19.68 7.27
C LYS A 63 -0.06 18.18 7.37
N ALA A 64 -0.48 17.54 6.27
CA ALA A 64 -0.72 16.10 6.25
C ALA A 64 0.59 15.32 6.46
N ILE A 65 1.70 15.79 5.89
CA ILE A 65 3.05 15.24 6.14
C ILE A 65 3.43 15.46 7.60
N ASP A 66 3.25 16.66 8.14
CA ASP A 66 3.59 16.94 9.55
C ASP A 66 2.82 16.03 10.52
N LYS A 67 1.54 15.79 10.26
CA LYS A 67 0.71 14.83 11.00
C LYS A 67 1.28 13.41 10.92
N ASN A 68 1.63 12.95 9.72
CA ASN A 68 2.20 11.61 9.53
C ASN A 68 3.49 11.39 10.32
N LEU A 69 4.32 12.44 10.39
CA LEU A 69 5.62 12.39 11.05
C LEU A 69 5.56 12.65 12.56
N GLU A 70 4.38 12.81 13.16
CA GLU A 70 4.24 13.01 14.61
C GLU A 70 4.88 11.87 15.41
N GLY A 71 4.77 10.62 14.93
CA GLY A 71 5.39 9.46 15.55
C GLY A 71 6.92 9.52 15.59
N LEU A 72 7.56 10.28 14.70
CA LEU A 72 9.02 10.43 14.69
C LEU A 72 9.53 11.48 15.69
N ARG A 73 8.66 12.27 16.32
CA ARG A 73 9.08 13.29 17.30
C ARG A 73 9.79 12.70 18.50
N GLU A 74 9.54 11.42 18.82
CA GLU A 74 10.26 10.72 19.90
C GLU A 74 11.77 10.60 19.62
N PHE A 75 12.18 10.68 18.36
CA PHE A 75 13.58 10.68 17.90
C PHE A 75 14.13 12.10 17.69
N GLY A 76 13.39 13.14 18.10
CA GLY A 76 13.80 14.55 18.02
C GLY A 76 13.35 15.28 16.76
N GLU A 77 13.19 16.60 16.88
CA GLU A 77 12.70 17.48 15.80
C GLU A 77 13.63 17.49 14.56
N ASP A 78 14.94 17.27 14.75
CA ASP A 78 15.87 17.15 13.63
C ASP A 78 15.55 15.94 12.75
N SER A 79 15.14 14.82 13.35
CA SER A 79 14.74 13.60 12.64
C SER A 79 13.47 13.85 11.82
N VAL A 80 12.48 14.55 12.40
CA VAL A 80 11.25 14.96 11.70
C VAL A 80 11.57 15.86 10.52
N LYS A 81 12.45 16.86 10.73
CA LYS A 81 12.86 17.80 9.69
C LYS A 81 13.60 17.10 8.55
N GLN A 82 14.56 16.22 8.85
CA GLN A 82 15.28 15.44 7.85
C GLN A 82 14.34 14.53 7.05
N ARG A 83 13.40 13.87 7.73
CA ARG A 83 12.39 13.03 7.09
C ARG A 83 11.50 13.84 6.15
N LYS A 84 10.95 14.96 6.61
CA LYS A 84 10.12 15.87 5.80
C LYS A 84 10.88 16.40 4.59
N ASP A 85 12.12 16.83 4.78
CA ASP A 85 12.98 17.30 3.70
C ASP A 85 13.20 16.20 2.66
N SER A 86 13.42 14.96 3.09
CA SER A 86 13.60 13.82 2.19
C SER A 86 12.31 13.49 1.42
N ILE A 87 11.14 13.55 2.07
CA ILE A 87 9.84 13.35 1.41
C ILE A 87 9.61 14.40 0.31
N LEU A 88 9.97 15.67 0.57
CA LEU A 88 9.68 16.78 -0.34
C LEU A 88 10.74 17.00 -1.42
N ASN A 89 12.02 16.76 -1.11
CA ASN A 89 13.15 17.23 -1.92
C ASN A 89 14.06 16.11 -2.44
N PHE A 90 13.96 14.89 -1.93
CA PHE A 90 14.80 13.79 -2.40
C PHE A 90 14.35 13.29 -3.78
N GLU A 91 15.29 12.80 -4.59
CA GLU A 91 15.04 12.35 -5.97
C GLU A 91 14.09 11.14 -6.07
N PHE A 92 13.92 10.43 -4.95
CA PHE A 92 12.97 9.33 -4.79
C PHE A 92 11.86 9.64 -3.78
N GLY A 93 11.79 10.89 -3.30
CA GLY A 93 10.74 11.38 -2.40
C GLY A 93 9.37 11.46 -3.08
N LEU A 94 8.33 11.77 -2.30
CA LEU A 94 6.94 11.84 -2.75
C LEU A 94 6.76 12.75 -3.98
N VAL A 95 7.35 13.95 -3.92
CA VAL A 95 7.23 14.94 -5.00
C VAL A 95 7.87 14.40 -6.29
N ALA A 96 9.08 13.83 -6.18
CA ALA A 96 9.80 13.30 -7.32
C ALA A 96 9.11 12.06 -7.91
N PHE A 97 8.60 11.16 -7.05
CA PHE A 97 7.79 10.00 -7.45
C PHE A 97 6.58 10.44 -8.28
N VAL A 98 5.77 11.37 -7.77
CA VAL A 98 4.57 11.83 -8.48
C VAL A 98 4.93 12.55 -9.78
N ASN A 99 5.95 13.41 -9.77
CA ASN A 99 6.38 14.12 -10.98
C ASN A 99 6.87 13.18 -12.09
N LYS A 100 7.58 12.11 -11.70
CA LYS A 100 8.13 11.13 -12.64
C LYS A 100 7.05 10.24 -13.24
N ASN A 101 6.18 9.67 -12.41
CA ASN A 101 5.20 8.67 -12.84
C ASN A 101 3.93 9.31 -13.45
N TYR A 102 3.59 10.53 -13.05
CA TYR A 102 2.39 11.24 -13.51
C TYR A 102 2.73 12.54 -14.25
N SER A 103 3.73 12.47 -15.13
CA SER A 103 4.26 13.65 -15.85
C SER A 103 3.20 14.41 -16.66
N ASN A 104 2.17 13.71 -17.14
CA ASN A 104 1.03 14.22 -17.89
C ASN A 104 0.03 15.04 -17.06
N LEU A 105 0.04 14.92 -15.73
CA LEU A 105 -0.83 15.68 -14.85
C LEU A 105 -0.36 17.14 -14.71
N THR A 106 -1.31 18.05 -14.53
CA THR A 106 -1.05 19.44 -14.13
C THR A 106 -0.41 19.49 -12.75
N GLU A 107 0.22 20.62 -12.41
CA GLU A 107 0.80 20.84 -11.07
C GLU A 107 -0.24 20.67 -9.96
N LYS A 108 -1.46 21.17 -10.20
CA LYS A 108 -2.58 21.04 -9.26
C LYS A 108 -2.97 19.58 -9.04
N GLU A 109 -3.16 18.81 -10.10
CA GLU A 109 -3.51 17.38 -10.01
C GLU A 109 -2.40 16.57 -9.32
N LYS A 110 -1.13 16.88 -9.59
CA LYS A 110 0.02 16.27 -8.90
C LYS A 110 -0.03 16.54 -7.40
N LEU A 111 -0.31 17.78 -6.99
CA LEU A 111 -0.46 18.13 -5.57
C LEU A 111 -1.62 17.40 -4.92
N ILE A 112 -2.78 17.32 -5.57
CA ILE A 112 -3.93 16.56 -5.08
C ILE A 112 -3.55 15.08 -4.88
N ARG A 113 -2.82 14.49 -5.84
CA ARG A 113 -2.35 13.11 -5.71
C ARG A 113 -1.38 12.92 -4.54
N GLN A 114 -0.43 13.85 -4.36
CA GLN A 114 0.48 13.84 -3.20
C GLN A 114 -0.30 13.88 -1.87
N ILE A 115 -1.30 14.77 -1.76
CA ILE A 115 -2.16 14.89 -0.58
C ILE A 115 -2.90 13.58 -0.30
N ASN A 116 -3.48 12.96 -1.34
CA ASN A 116 -4.26 11.75 -1.18
C ASN A 116 -3.41 10.56 -0.72
N ILE A 117 -2.20 10.39 -1.26
CA ILE A 117 -1.25 9.37 -0.80
C ILE A 117 -0.92 9.59 0.68
N VAL A 118 -0.55 10.82 1.08
CA VAL A 118 -0.20 11.13 2.48
C VAL A 118 -1.39 10.92 3.43
N ASN A 119 -2.60 11.27 2.99
CA ASN A 119 -3.81 11.08 3.79
C ASN A 119 -4.17 9.60 3.95
N TYR A 120 -3.93 8.80 2.91
CA TYR A 120 -4.07 7.35 3.00
C TYR A 120 -3.10 6.77 4.04
N GLU A 121 -1.80 7.14 3.99
CA GLU A 121 -0.81 6.71 4.99
C GLU A 121 -1.20 7.11 6.42
N ASN A 122 -1.70 8.34 6.59
CA ASN A 122 -2.25 8.80 7.87
C ASN A 122 -3.43 7.96 8.36
N SER A 123 -4.31 7.52 7.46
CA SER A 123 -5.50 6.74 7.81
C SER A 123 -5.16 5.34 8.34
N ILE A 124 -4.03 4.79 7.87
CA ILE A 124 -3.53 3.47 8.28
C ILE A 124 -2.51 3.55 9.42
N ASN A 125 -2.08 4.77 9.77
CA ASN A 125 -1.04 5.08 10.76
C ASN A 125 0.33 4.48 10.40
N ASP A 126 0.68 4.46 9.11
CA ASP A 126 2.02 4.09 8.66
C ASP A 126 2.88 5.36 8.49
N ILE A 127 4.11 5.29 8.95
CA ILE A 127 5.03 6.44 8.92
C ILE A 127 5.77 6.41 7.59
N MET A 128 5.64 7.48 6.82
CA MET A 128 6.20 7.55 5.49
C MET A 128 7.71 7.34 5.45
N ASP A 129 8.14 6.43 4.59
CA ASP A 129 9.53 6.27 4.20
C ASP A 129 9.85 7.05 2.93
N PRO A 130 10.92 7.89 2.88
CA PRO A 130 11.22 8.73 1.74
C PRO A 130 11.93 7.93 0.63
N SER A 131 11.45 6.72 0.34
CA SER A 131 11.96 5.85 -0.71
C SER A 131 10.93 5.70 -1.83
N GLY A 132 11.42 5.58 -3.07
CA GLY A 132 10.54 5.45 -4.23
C GLY A 132 9.68 4.19 -4.16
N SER A 133 10.22 3.08 -3.64
CA SER A 133 9.48 1.83 -3.43
C SER A 133 8.37 1.97 -2.39
N PHE A 134 8.57 2.79 -1.35
CA PHE A 134 7.52 3.07 -0.39
C PHE A 134 6.37 3.81 -1.08
N PHE A 135 6.65 4.88 -1.83
CA PHE A 135 5.60 5.64 -2.51
C PHE A 135 4.89 4.87 -3.62
N GLU A 136 5.59 3.93 -4.27
CA GLU A 136 4.98 2.99 -5.22
C GLU A 136 3.91 2.13 -4.53
N LEU A 137 4.27 1.45 -3.43
CA LEU A 137 3.34 0.60 -2.68
C LEU A 137 2.21 1.41 -2.03
N ALA A 138 2.53 2.59 -1.48
CA ALA A 138 1.57 3.52 -0.90
C ALA A 138 0.53 3.96 -1.94
N ASN A 139 0.97 4.37 -3.14
CA ASN A 139 0.08 4.76 -4.23
C ASN A 139 -0.81 3.60 -4.68
N GLN A 140 -0.24 2.40 -4.85
CA GLN A 140 -1.00 1.21 -5.23
C GLN A 140 -2.09 0.89 -4.20
N SER A 141 -1.75 0.90 -2.91
CA SER A 141 -2.70 0.61 -1.83
C SER A 141 -3.79 1.69 -1.72
N TYR A 142 -3.39 2.96 -1.87
CA TYR A 142 -4.33 4.09 -1.96
C TYR A 142 -5.36 3.89 -3.09
N GLU A 143 -4.94 3.52 -4.30
CA GLU A 143 -5.86 3.33 -5.42
C GLU A 143 -6.81 2.16 -5.20
N VAL A 144 -6.34 1.06 -4.60
CA VAL A 144 -7.20 -0.08 -4.24
C VAL A 144 -8.22 0.34 -3.17
N ASN A 145 -7.79 1.11 -2.17
CA ASN A 145 -8.69 1.66 -1.15
C ASN A 145 -9.73 2.61 -1.78
N GLU A 146 -9.34 3.48 -2.71
CA GLU A 146 -10.27 4.35 -3.45
C GLU A 146 -11.30 3.55 -4.26
N PHE A 147 -10.89 2.43 -4.86
CA PHE A 147 -11.83 1.54 -5.55
C PHE A 147 -12.90 0.99 -4.59
N ILE A 148 -12.50 0.56 -3.40
CA ILE A 148 -13.41 0.08 -2.34
C ILE A 148 -14.37 1.21 -1.91
N LEU A 149 -13.84 2.40 -1.64
CA LEU A 149 -14.63 3.55 -1.19
C LEU A 149 -15.64 4.01 -2.25
N LYS A 150 -15.23 4.08 -3.52
CA LYS A 150 -16.13 4.45 -4.65
C LYS A 150 -17.27 3.45 -4.85
N ASN A 151 -17.08 2.20 -4.44
CA ASN A 151 -18.13 1.18 -4.43
C ASN A 151 -18.99 1.20 -3.15
N GLY A 152 -18.89 2.25 -2.34
CA GLY A 152 -19.69 2.44 -1.13
C GLY A 152 -19.35 1.46 0.00
N LYS A 153 -18.12 0.93 -0.02
CA LYS A 153 -17.60 0.04 1.02
C LYS A 153 -16.60 0.79 1.90
N ASN A 154 -16.40 0.31 3.12
CA ASN A 154 -15.46 0.87 4.09
C ASN A 154 -14.52 -0.22 4.68
N TYR A 155 -14.30 -1.28 3.91
CA TYR A 155 -13.38 -2.35 4.28
C TYR A 155 -11.95 -1.84 4.14
N LYS A 156 -11.05 -2.35 5.00
CA LYS A 156 -9.62 -2.23 4.73
C LYS A 156 -9.29 -3.17 3.58
N GLU A 157 -8.49 -2.75 2.63
CA GLU A 157 -8.16 -3.54 1.43
C GLU A 157 -7.36 -4.82 1.76
N TRP A 158 -6.75 -4.89 2.94
CA TRP A 158 -6.12 -6.11 3.46
C TRP A 158 -7.02 -6.96 4.38
N SER A 159 -8.25 -6.54 4.69
CA SER A 159 -9.17 -7.34 5.51
C SER A 159 -9.77 -8.49 4.71
N TYR A 160 -10.35 -9.47 5.40
CA TYR A 160 -11.03 -10.58 4.75
C TYR A 160 -12.16 -10.09 3.83
N GLU A 161 -13.02 -9.19 4.31
CA GLU A 161 -14.11 -8.60 3.54
C GLU A 161 -13.62 -7.75 2.38
N GLY A 162 -12.52 -7.00 2.57
CA GLY A 162 -11.90 -6.21 1.52
C GLY A 162 -11.40 -7.10 0.38
N LEU A 163 -10.61 -8.13 0.71
CA LEU A 163 -10.08 -9.07 -0.27
C LEU A 163 -11.18 -9.88 -0.96
N ASP A 164 -12.20 -10.32 -0.21
CA ASP A 164 -13.34 -11.04 -0.77
C ASP A 164 -14.07 -10.20 -1.82
N PHE A 165 -14.29 -8.90 -1.52
CA PHE A 165 -14.88 -7.93 -2.43
C PHE A 165 -13.99 -7.66 -3.65
N LEU A 166 -12.69 -7.44 -3.45
CA LEU A 166 -11.75 -7.16 -4.55
C LEU A 166 -11.64 -8.33 -5.52
N ILE A 167 -11.63 -9.58 -5.02
CA ILE A 167 -11.63 -10.78 -5.86
C ILE A 167 -12.90 -10.86 -6.72
N ASP A 168 -14.07 -10.53 -6.16
CA ASP A 168 -15.33 -10.52 -6.92
C ASP A 168 -15.36 -9.47 -8.03
N HIS A 169 -14.64 -8.36 -7.87
CA HIS A 169 -14.64 -7.21 -8.79
C HIS A 169 -13.30 -7.04 -9.52
N LEU A 170 -12.53 -8.13 -9.66
CA LEU A 170 -11.15 -8.07 -10.15
C LEU A 170 -11.00 -7.44 -11.55
N GLU A 171 -11.92 -7.71 -12.47
CA GLU A 171 -11.93 -7.09 -13.80
C GLU A 171 -12.10 -5.56 -13.74
N GLU A 172 -12.95 -5.08 -12.85
CA GLU A 172 -13.22 -3.64 -12.67
C GLU A 172 -12.06 -2.96 -11.94
N LEU A 173 -11.51 -3.64 -10.93
CA LEU A 173 -10.32 -3.19 -10.22
C LEU A 173 -9.14 -2.99 -11.18
N CYS A 174 -8.83 -3.98 -12.02
CA CYS A 174 -7.74 -3.88 -13.00
C CYS A 174 -7.95 -2.77 -14.04
N LYS A 175 -9.20 -2.35 -14.30
CA LYS A 175 -9.51 -1.20 -15.19
C LYS A 175 -9.45 0.14 -14.47
N PHE A 176 -9.60 0.12 -13.15
CA PHE A 176 -9.65 1.32 -12.32
C PHE A 176 -8.25 1.82 -11.96
N VAL A 177 -7.34 0.90 -11.62
CA VAL A 177 -6.00 1.24 -11.17
C VAL A 177 -5.04 1.54 -12.33
N ASP A 178 -3.97 2.30 -12.06
CA ASP A 178 -2.98 2.69 -13.05
C ASP A 178 -1.68 1.85 -13.09
N PHE A 179 -1.71 0.67 -12.46
CA PHE A 179 -0.61 -0.30 -12.41
C PHE A 179 -0.99 -1.67 -12.94
N ASP A 180 0.01 -2.53 -13.17
CA ASP A 180 -0.14 -3.78 -13.91
C ASP A 180 -1.01 -4.80 -13.18
N VAL A 181 -1.68 -5.65 -13.96
CA VAL A 181 -2.51 -6.77 -13.45
C VAL A 181 -1.73 -7.67 -12.49
N LYS A 182 -0.44 -7.91 -12.77
CA LYS A 182 0.42 -8.69 -11.89
C LYS A 182 0.46 -8.11 -10.48
N ASP A 183 0.63 -6.80 -10.36
CA ASP A 183 0.75 -6.13 -9.07
C ASP A 183 -0.61 -6.08 -8.35
N VAL A 184 -1.73 -6.01 -9.09
CA VAL A 184 -3.07 -6.23 -8.52
C VAL A 184 -3.17 -7.61 -7.87
N ILE A 185 -2.74 -8.67 -8.57
CA ILE A 185 -2.77 -10.04 -8.05
C ILE A 185 -1.87 -10.17 -6.81
N ASP A 186 -0.69 -9.57 -6.81
CA ASP A 186 0.23 -9.57 -5.66
C ASP A 186 -0.39 -8.83 -4.46
N ILE A 187 -1.10 -7.71 -4.67
CA ILE A 187 -1.78 -6.96 -3.61
C ILE A 187 -2.93 -7.75 -3.01
N ILE A 188 -3.74 -8.44 -3.81
CA ILE A 188 -4.88 -9.22 -3.29
C ILE A 188 -4.48 -10.63 -2.83
N ASP A 189 -3.21 -11.02 -2.96
CA ASP A 189 -2.73 -12.33 -2.53
C ASP A 189 -3.02 -12.55 -1.03
N PRO A 190 -3.89 -13.52 -0.68
CA PRO A 190 -4.22 -13.80 0.71
C PRO A 190 -3.05 -14.38 1.51
N THR A 191 -2.08 -15.04 0.85
CA THR A 191 -1.00 -15.79 1.51
C THR A 191 0.00 -14.88 2.23
N ILE A 192 0.15 -13.64 1.78
CA ILE A 192 1.05 -12.65 2.36
C ILE A 192 0.40 -11.82 3.48
N LYS A 193 -0.90 -12.02 3.75
CA LYS A 193 -1.64 -11.23 4.74
C LYS A 193 -1.48 -11.81 6.14
N THR A 194 -0.81 -11.07 7.01
CA THR A 194 -0.50 -11.51 8.38
C THR A 194 -1.73 -11.58 9.28
N ASP A 195 -2.74 -10.75 9.01
CA ASP A 195 -3.90 -10.57 9.88
C ASP A 195 -5.02 -11.60 9.61
N LEU A 196 -4.90 -12.38 8.55
CA LEU A 196 -5.88 -13.41 8.19
C LEU A 196 -5.57 -14.74 8.87
N SER A 197 -6.61 -15.43 9.32
CA SER A 197 -6.49 -16.83 9.75
C SER A 197 -6.18 -17.75 8.56
N GLU A 198 -5.61 -18.93 8.83
CA GLU A 198 -5.33 -19.90 7.77
C GLU A 198 -6.61 -20.38 7.05
N GLU A 199 -7.75 -20.42 7.74
CA GLU A 199 -9.05 -20.73 7.14
C GLU A 199 -9.51 -19.62 6.19
N GLN A 200 -9.36 -18.35 6.59
CA GLN A 200 -9.66 -17.20 5.74
C GLN A 200 -8.77 -17.16 4.50
N LYS A 201 -7.45 -17.36 4.67
CA LYS A 201 -6.50 -17.44 3.55
C LYS A 201 -6.88 -18.55 2.59
N LYS A 202 -7.19 -19.75 3.10
CA LYS A 202 -7.62 -20.88 2.27
C LYS A 202 -8.90 -20.55 1.49
N SER A 203 -9.90 -19.96 2.13
CA SER A 203 -11.15 -19.56 1.48
C SER A 203 -10.92 -18.58 0.34
N LEU A 204 -10.14 -17.51 0.57
CA LEU A 204 -9.83 -16.50 -0.45
C LEU A 204 -8.96 -17.07 -1.57
N ASN A 205 -7.99 -17.92 -1.24
CA ASN A 205 -7.16 -18.61 -2.24
C ASN A 205 -8.02 -19.49 -3.17
N ASP A 206 -8.92 -20.28 -2.61
CA ASP A 206 -9.83 -21.12 -3.39
C ASP A 206 -10.76 -20.27 -4.27
N LYS A 207 -11.17 -19.10 -3.79
CA LYS A 207 -11.97 -18.13 -4.56
C LYS A 207 -11.16 -17.57 -5.74
N LEU A 208 -9.96 -17.04 -5.48
CA LEU A 208 -9.08 -16.46 -6.50
C LEU A 208 -8.71 -17.48 -7.58
N LYS A 209 -8.40 -18.73 -7.19
CA LYS A 209 -8.12 -19.81 -8.15
C LYS A 209 -9.29 -20.08 -9.09
N LYS A 210 -10.52 -20.11 -8.56
CA LYS A 210 -11.73 -20.32 -9.38
C LYS A 210 -11.94 -19.21 -10.41
N MET A 211 -11.51 -17.99 -10.10
CA MET A 211 -11.60 -16.86 -11.04
C MET A 211 -10.82 -17.10 -12.34
N SER A 212 -9.75 -17.89 -12.32
CA SER A 212 -9.01 -18.26 -13.55
C SER A 212 -9.86 -18.98 -14.61
N SER A 213 -11.00 -19.56 -14.21
CA SER A 213 -11.97 -20.24 -15.08
C SER A 213 -13.22 -19.38 -15.35
N SER A 214 -13.28 -18.15 -14.84
CA SER A 214 -14.41 -17.25 -15.06
C SER A 214 -14.52 -16.85 -16.53
N ASN A 215 -15.74 -16.68 -17.02
CA ASN A 215 -16.01 -16.11 -18.34
C ASN A 215 -16.02 -14.57 -18.33
N THR A 216 -16.05 -13.93 -17.15
CA THR A 216 -16.14 -12.47 -17.01
C THR A 216 -14.78 -11.76 -17.00
N LEU A 217 -13.70 -12.49 -16.70
CA LEU A 217 -12.35 -11.93 -16.68
C LEU A 217 -11.71 -11.93 -18.06
N SER A 218 -10.85 -10.95 -18.29
CA SER A 218 -9.93 -10.94 -19.43
C SER A 218 -8.92 -12.10 -19.37
N GLU A 219 -8.37 -12.49 -20.53
CA GLU A 219 -7.37 -13.56 -20.60
C GLU A 219 -6.05 -13.18 -19.91
N GLU A 220 -5.72 -11.89 -19.85
CA GLU A 220 -4.56 -11.37 -19.12
C GLU A 220 -4.68 -11.65 -17.62
N ILE A 221 -5.80 -11.29 -17.00
CA ILE A 221 -6.04 -11.55 -15.58
C ILE A 221 -6.03 -13.05 -15.29
N LYS A 222 -6.68 -13.87 -16.13
CA LYS A 222 -6.67 -15.34 -15.95
C LYS A 222 -5.26 -15.91 -16.01
N LYS A 223 -4.41 -15.39 -16.91
CA LYS A 223 -3.02 -15.82 -17.04
C LYS A 223 -2.23 -15.47 -15.78
N GLU A 224 -2.38 -14.26 -15.26
CA GLU A 224 -1.66 -13.86 -14.04
C GLU A 224 -2.12 -14.63 -12.80
N ILE A 225 -3.42 -14.94 -12.66
CA ILE A 225 -3.90 -15.83 -11.60
C ILE A 225 -3.23 -17.21 -11.70
N LYS A 226 -3.09 -17.77 -12.91
CA LYS A 226 -2.42 -19.07 -13.11
C LYS A 226 -0.93 -19.00 -12.81
N ASN A 227 -0.26 -17.91 -13.16
CA ASN A 227 1.15 -17.69 -12.82
C ASN A 227 1.35 -17.64 -11.30
N TRP A 228 0.51 -16.87 -10.61
CA TRP A 228 0.47 -16.79 -9.15
C TRP A 228 0.24 -18.17 -8.52
N GLU A 229 -0.74 -18.94 -9.00
CA GLU A 229 -1.02 -20.29 -8.49
C GLU A 229 0.18 -21.25 -8.68
N ASN A 230 0.85 -21.19 -9.84
CA ASN A 230 2.03 -22.01 -10.10
C ASN A 230 3.19 -21.66 -9.15
N ASN A 231 3.38 -20.37 -8.86
CA ASN A 231 4.40 -19.90 -7.92
C ASN A 231 4.13 -20.42 -6.50
N LEU A 232 2.88 -20.38 -6.04
CA LEU A 232 2.48 -20.93 -4.74
C LEU A 232 2.78 -22.44 -4.63
N ASN A 233 2.46 -23.21 -5.66
CA ASN A 233 2.71 -24.65 -5.67
C ASN A 233 4.22 -24.96 -5.63
N SER A 234 5.03 -24.18 -6.35
CA SER A 234 6.49 -24.34 -6.34
C SER A 234 7.12 -24.08 -4.95
N LEU A 235 6.62 -23.08 -4.23
CA LEU A 235 7.07 -22.75 -2.87
C LEU A 235 6.72 -23.86 -1.87
N ASN A 236 5.54 -24.46 -1.99
CA ASN A 236 5.11 -25.56 -1.14
C ASN A 236 5.88 -26.86 -1.43
N MET A 237 6.21 -27.15 -2.68
CA MET A 237 7.06 -28.31 -3.02
C MET A 237 8.48 -28.18 -2.46
N ASN A 238 9.07 -26.98 -2.49
CA ASN A 238 10.40 -26.75 -1.94
C ASN A 238 10.43 -26.87 -0.39
N LYS A 239 9.34 -26.50 0.30
CA LYS A 239 9.22 -26.72 1.75
C LYS A 239 9.15 -28.21 2.11
N ASN A 240 8.47 -29.02 1.30
CA ASN A 240 8.30 -30.46 1.57
C ASN A 240 9.56 -31.29 1.26
N ASN A 241 10.42 -30.82 0.35
CA ASN A 241 11.67 -31.50 -0.02
C ASN A 241 12.88 -31.10 0.84
N SER A 242 12.69 -30.17 1.80
CA SER A 242 13.76 -29.67 2.69
C SER A 242 13.68 -30.27 4.10
N ASN A 243 12.84 -31.29 4.32
CA ASN A 243 12.71 -32.05 5.57
C ASN A 243 13.43 -33.40 5.49
#